data_AF-A0A2W1NN60-F1
#
_entry.id   AF-A0A2W1NN60-F1
#
_cell.length_a   1.000
_cell.length_b   1.000
_cell.length_c   1.000
_cell.angle_alpha   90.00
_cell.angle_beta   90.00
_cell.angle_gamma   90.00
#
_symmetry.space_group_name_H-M   'P 1'
#
loop_
_entity.id
_entity.type
_entity.pdbx_description
1 polymer ?
#
loop_
_entity_poly.entity_id
_entity_poly.type
_entity_poly.pdbx_seq_one_letter_code
_entity_poly.pdbx_strand_id
1 'polypeptide(L)'
;MQNIIADFPNQLKNAMEIGKHFKRNETHQINNILACGLGGSGIGAKIAKLLNLNKLSVPFESINDYSIPAFVNENTLVIATSYSGNTEETLEAIEKCKSKNAKIVIIASAGKLLELAKENNWPYIIVPGGEQPRAMLGYSLIQHFYVLKAFGLIDNQFENSILEAIEIIEKEESAIKDNARVVAGQMYEHTPVIYSNPSLEGIAIRFRQQINENSKMLCWHAVIPEMNHNELVGWAGGNDKIVVIKLKTDLEYYRTSKRWDFCKPVIESKTKQIIEINAKGKSLLTQALYLIHLTDWISLYLADLNEVDPIEVNVISSLKSKLSELK
;
A
#
# COMPACT_ATOMS: atom_id res chain seq x y z
N MET A 1 5.62 7.84 -16.04
CA MET A 1 4.78 7.80 -14.81
C MET A 1 3.31 8.07 -15.10
N GLN A 2 2.96 9.20 -15.75
CA GLN A 2 1.57 9.56 -16.07
C GLN A 2 0.74 8.41 -16.68
N ASN A 3 1.23 7.76 -17.74
CA ASN A 3 0.52 6.65 -18.38
C ASN A 3 0.30 5.46 -17.44
N ILE A 4 1.27 5.18 -16.56
CA ILE A 4 1.20 4.07 -15.62
C ILE A 4 0.14 4.31 -14.54
N ILE A 5 0.07 5.55 -14.03
CA ILE A 5 -0.98 5.95 -13.07
C ILE A 5 -2.35 5.91 -13.74
N ALA A 6 -2.46 6.43 -14.97
CA ALA A 6 -3.71 6.38 -15.75
C ALA A 6 -4.18 4.95 -16.02
N ASP A 7 -3.26 4.00 -16.18
CA ASP A 7 -3.56 2.59 -16.47
C ASP A 7 -4.02 1.79 -15.23
N PHE A 8 -4.08 2.39 -14.05
CA PHE A 8 -4.47 1.70 -12.82
C PHE A 8 -5.76 0.87 -12.91
N PRO A 9 -6.87 1.34 -13.55
CA PRO A 9 -8.06 0.51 -13.76
C PRO A 9 -7.77 -0.77 -14.56
N ASN A 10 -6.93 -0.70 -15.59
CA ASN A 10 -6.53 -1.89 -16.36
C ASN A 10 -5.62 -2.80 -15.57
N GLN A 11 -4.72 -2.26 -14.74
CA GLN A 11 -3.96 -3.07 -13.79
C GLN A 11 -4.89 -3.87 -12.87
N LEU A 12 -5.95 -3.24 -12.34
CA LEU A 12 -6.94 -3.92 -11.49
C LEU A 12 -7.67 -5.02 -12.25
N LYS A 13 -8.17 -4.74 -13.46
CA LYS A 13 -8.83 -5.75 -14.33
C LYS A 13 -7.90 -6.94 -14.59
N ASN A 14 -6.67 -6.67 -15.01
CA ASN A 14 -5.70 -7.70 -15.32
C ASN A 14 -5.30 -8.50 -14.07
N ALA A 15 -5.09 -7.83 -12.94
CA ALA A 15 -4.80 -8.49 -11.67
C ALA A 15 -5.94 -9.41 -11.20
N MET A 16 -7.21 -9.03 -11.44
CA MET A 16 -8.34 -9.93 -11.20
C MET A 16 -8.29 -11.17 -12.09
N GLU A 17 -8.03 -11.00 -13.39
CA GLU A 17 -7.92 -12.14 -14.30
C GLU A 17 -6.78 -13.09 -13.91
N ILE A 18 -5.61 -12.56 -13.57
CA ILE A 18 -4.48 -13.37 -13.06
C ILE A 18 -4.89 -14.13 -11.80
N GLY A 19 -5.45 -13.42 -10.81
CA GLY A 19 -5.76 -13.98 -9.50
C GLY A 19 -6.86 -15.04 -9.53
N LYS A 20 -7.85 -14.92 -10.44
CA LYS A 20 -8.90 -15.94 -10.65
C LYS A 20 -8.34 -17.30 -11.03
N HIS A 21 -7.19 -17.34 -11.70
CA HIS A 21 -6.54 -18.58 -12.13
C HIS A 21 -5.61 -19.17 -11.07
N PHE A 22 -5.36 -18.45 -9.96
CA PHE A 22 -4.51 -18.95 -8.88
C PHE A 22 -5.15 -20.17 -8.19
N LYS A 23 -4.34 -21.21 -8.02
CA LYS A 23 -4.71 -22.43 -7.30
C LYS A 23 -3.68 -22.70 -6.21
N ARG A 24 -4.16 -23.08 -5.03
CA ARG A 24 -3.31 -23.64 -3.97
C ARG A 24 -3.01 -25.11 -4.27
N ASN A 25 -1.89 -25.61 -3.77
CA ASN A 25 -1.51 -27.02 -3.93
C ASN A 25 -2.29 -27.95 -2.98
N GLU A 26 -2.43 -27.59 -1.70
CA GLU A 26 -2.99 -28.48 -0.67
C GLU A 26 -3.83 -27.71 0.38
N THR A 27 -4.83 -28.39 0.95
CA THR A 27 -5.61 -27.92 2.10
C THR A 27 -4.85 -28.16 3.39
N HIS A 28 -4.38 -27.08 4.02
CA HIS A 28 -3.75 -27.12 5.33
C HIS A 28 -4.48 -26.21 6.30
N GLN A 29 -4.37 -26.54 7.60
CA GLN A 29 -4.72 -25.62 8.65
C GLN A 29 -3.75 -24.42 8.61
N ILE A 30 -4.31 -23.22 8.54
CA ILE A 30 -3.57 -21.97 8.65
C ILE A 30 -3.96 -21.33 9.98
N ASN A 31 -2.98 -21.08 10.85
CA ASN A 31 -3.20 -20.46 12.15
C ASN A 31 -2.76 -18.99 12.19
N ASN A 32 -1.93 -18.57 11.24
CA ASN A 32 -1.44 -17.21 11.11
C ASN A 32 -0.90 -16.97 9.70
N ILE A 33 -0.85 -15.70 9.31
CA ILE A 33 -0.40 -15.25 7.98
C ILE A 33 0.79 -14.30 8.18
N LEU A 34 1.83 -14.49 7.39
CA LEU A 34 2.97 -13.58 7.27
C LEU A 34 3.11 -13.15 5.82
N ALA A 35 3.07 -11.85 5.55
CA ALA A 35 3.48 -11.34 4.25
C ALA A 35 4.88 -10.72 4.32
N CYS A 36 5.72 -11.06 3.35
CA CYS A 36 7.09 -10.56 3.24
C CYS A 36 7.22 -9.76 1.94
N GLY A 37 7.65 -8.51 2.01
CA GLY A 37 7.88 -7.67 0.83
C GLY A 37 8.32 -6.27 1.21
N LEU A 38 8.91 -5.53 0.29
CA LEU A 38 9.40 -4.17 0.55
C LEU A 38 8.87 -3.17 -0.47
N GLY A 39 8.88 -1.88 -0.10
CA GLY A 39 8.42 -0.79 -0.95
C GLY A 39 7.03 -1.05 -1.55
N GLY A 40 6.92 -0.94 -2.88
CA GLY A 40 5.68 -1.21 -3.64
C GLY A 40 5.09 -2.61 -3.41
N SER A 41 5.93 -3.63 -3.20
CA SER A 41 5.48 -5.00 -2.92
C SER A 41 5.02 -5.18 -1.47
N GLY A 42 5.71 -4.54 -0.52
CA GLY A 42 5.37 -4.59 0.90
C GLY A 42 4.12 -3.78 1.26
N ILE A 43 3.91 -2.63 0.61
CA ILE A 43 2.76 -1.79 0.90
C ILE A 43 1.43 -2.44 0.45
N GLY A 44 1.45 -3.23 -0.63
CA GLY A 44 0.29 -4.04 -1.05
C GLY A 44 -0.14 -5.02 0.05
N ALA A 45 0.82 -5.71 0.68
CA ALA A 45 0.55 -6.61 1.79
C ALA A 45 -0.04 -5.87 3.01
N LYS A 46 0.54 -4.73 3.38
CA LYS A 46 0.08 -3.95 4.53
C LYS A 46 -1.35 -3.42 4.34
N ILE A 47 -1.68 -2.96 3.14
CA ILE A 47 -3.04 -2.55 2.78
C ILE A 47 -3.99 -3.75 2.83
N ALA A 48 -3.61 -4.90 2.25
CA ALA A 48 -4.44 -6.12 2.32
C ALA A 48 -4.72 -6.55 3.77
N LYS A 49 -3.71 -6.48 4.66
CA LYS A 49 -3.86 -6.74 6.10
C LYS A 49 -4.90 -5.81 6.72
N LEU A 50 -4.74 -4.50 6.57
CA LEU A 50 -5.61 -3.50 7.19
C LEU A 50 -7.06 -3.57 6.69
N LEU A 51 -7.26 -3.85 5.39
CA LEU A 51 -8.59 -3.96 4.79
C LEU A 51 -9.36 -5.23 5.18
N ASN A 52 -8.67 -6.25 5.71
CA ASN A 52 -9.27 -7.54 6.08
C ASN A 52 -9.24 -7.81 7.59
N LEU A 53 -8.89 -6.82 8.43
CA LEU A 53 -8.81 -7.00 9.90
C LEU A 53 -10.09 -7.60 10.51
N ASN A 54 -11.26 -7.16 10.06
CA ASN A 54 -12.55 -7.63 10.59
C ASN A 54 -13.06 -8.90 9.89
N LYS A 55 -12.32 -9.43 8.91
CA LYS A 55 -12.72 -10.59 8.10
C LYS A 55 -11.88 -11.83 8.41
N LEU A 56 -10.62 -11.64 8.80
CA LEU A 56 -9.69 -12.72 9.08
C LEU A 56 -9.92 -13.28 10.49
N SER A 57 -10.03 -14.61 10.59
CA SER A 57 -10.09 -15.34 11.86
C SER A 57 -8.71 -15.66 12.46
N VAL A 58 -7.64 -15.37 11.71
CA VAL A 58 -6.26 -15.63 12.10
C VAL A 58 -5.43 -14.35 12.05
N PRO A 59 -4.38 -14.21 12.87
CA PRO A 59 -3.48 -13.07 12.82
C PRO A 59 -2.83 -12.93 11.44
N PHE A 60 -2.73 -11.70 10.96
CA PHE A 60 -1.99 -11.36 9.74
C PHE A 60 -0.92 -10.32 10.08
N GLU A 61 0.35 -10.69 9.91
CA GLU A 61 1.49 -9.79 10.02
C GLU A 61 2.12 -9.49 8.66
N SER A 62 2.68 -8.28 8.51
CA SER A 62 3.41 -7.87 7.31
C SER A 62 4.78 -7.34 7.73
N ILE A 63 5.85 -7.92 7.18
CA ILE A 63 7.23 -7.50 7.46
C ILE A 63 7.88 -6.89 6.22
N ASN A 64 8.74 -5.91 6.47
CA ASN A 64 9.54 -5.20 5.47
C ASN A 64 11.03 -5.26 5.82
N ASP A 65 11.47 -6.39 6.40
CA ASP A 65 12.78 -6.57 7.00
C ASP A 65 13.28 -8.00 6.78
N TYR A 66 14.57 -8.23 7.04
CA TYR A 66 15.27 -9.51 6.91
C TYR A 66 14.80 -10.58 7.90
N SER A 67 14.26 -10.17 9.05
CA SER A 67 13.90 -11.06 10.16
C SER A 67 12.44 -11.51 10.09
N ILE A 68 12.17 -12.74 10.56
CA ILE A 68 10.81 -13.28 10.62
C ILE A 68 10.33 -13.39 12.08
N PRO A 69 9.02 -13.21 12.36
CA PRO A 69 8.47 -13.40 13.69
C PRO A 69 8.64 -14.83 14.22
N ALA A 70 8.79 -14.97 15.54
CA ALA A 70 8.98 -16.27 16.18
C ALA A 70 7.77 -17.23 16.06
N PHE A 71 6.58 -16.72 15.75
CA PHE A 71 5.38 -17.56 15.57
C PHE A 71 5.40 -18.38 14.28
N VAL A 72 6.31 -18.08 13.33
CA VAL A 72 6.36 -18.75 12.04
C VAL A 72 6.71 -20.24 12.20
N ASN A 73 5.84 -21.09 11.65
CA ASN A 73 5.89 -22.55 11.73
C ASN A 73 5.16 -23.18 10.52
N GLU A 74 4.98 -24.50 10.54
CA GLU A 74 4.34 -25.27 9.48
C GLU A 74 2.87 -24.94 9.22
N ASN A 75 2.19 -24.29 10.17
CA ASN A 75 0.80 -23.83 10.06
C ASN A 75 0.71 -22.33 9.68
N THR A 76 1.82 -21.74 9.24
CA THR A 76 1.90 -20.35 8.80
C THR A 76 1.75 -20.25 7.29
N LEU A 77 0.80 -19.44 6.82
CA LEU A 77 0.76 -19.03 5.42
C LEU A 77 1.74 -17.85 5.22
N VAL A 78 2.77 -18.06 4.43
CA VAL A 78 3.74 -17.04 4.04
C VAL A 78 3.46 -16.58 2.63
N ILE A 79 3.23 -15.29 2.44
CA ILE A 79 3.02 -14.66 1.12
C ILE A 79 4.23 -13.77 0.82
N ALA A 80 5.15 -14.24 -0.01
CA ALA A 80 6.30 -13.47 -0.43
C ALA A 80 5.99 -12.68 -1.70
N THR A 81 6.11 -11.36 -1.62
CA THR A 81 5.86 -10.48 -2.76
C THR A 81 7.10 -9.66 -3.08
N SER A 82 7.58 -9.78 -4.31
CA SER A 82 8.65 -8.94 -4.85
C SER A 82 8.48 -8.79 -6.34
N TYR A 83 8.23 -7.57 -6.81
CA TYR A 83 8.05 -7.29 -8.24
C TYR A 83 9.23 -7.79 -9.08
N SER A 84 10.47 -7.48 -8.69
CA SER A 84 11.69 -7.96 -9.35
C SER A 84 12.00 -9.44 -9.11
N GLY A 85 11.37 -10.04 -8.09
CA GLY A 85 11.74 -11.34 -7.50
C GLY A 85 13.14 -11.45 -6.89
N ASN A 86 13.89 -10.35 -6.80
CA ASN A 86 15.29 -10.32 -6.35
C ASN A 86 15.51 -9.41 -5.13
N THR A 87 14.44 -9.04 -4.41
CA THR A 87 14.58 -8.19 -3.22
C THR A 87 15.27 -8.99 -2.11
N GLU A 88 16.44 -8.53 -1.69
CA GLU A 88 17.37 -9.24 -0.79
C GLU A 88 16.70 -9.64 0.52
N GLU A 89 16.03 -8.69 1.18
CA GLU A 89 15.39 -8.90 2.47
C GLU A 89 14.25 -9.93 2.37
N THR A 90 13.50 -9.90 1.27
CA THR A 90 12.43 -10.88 1.01
C THR A 90 13.00 -12.28 0.77
N LEU A 91 14.12 -12.40 0.05
CA LEU A 91 14.78 -13.68 -0.20
C LEU A 91 15.29 -14.30 1.12
N GLU A 92 15.96 -13.51 1.95
CA GLU A 92 16.43 -13.91 3.27
C GLU A 92 15.30 -14.33 4.21
N ALA A 93 14.21 -13.56 4.25
CA ALA A 93 13.03 -13.91 5.03
C ALA A 93 12.41 -15.25 4.56
N ILE A 94 12.43 -15.52 3.25
CA ILE A 94 11.83 -16.74 2.69
C ILE A 94 12.64 -17.98 3.01
N GLU A 95 13.97 -17.93 2.98
CA GLU A 95 14.81 -19.06 3.39
C GLU A 95 14.57 -19.41 4.87
N LYS A 96 14.40 -18.40 5.74
CA LYS A 96 14.03 -18.62 7.15
C LYS A 96 12.64 -19.24 7.26
N CYS A 97 11.64 -18.76 6.53
CA CYS A 97 10.30 -19.36 6.50
C CYS A 97 10.31 -20.82 6.01
N LYS A 98 11.13 -21.11 4.98
CA LYS A 98 11.33 -22.47 4.46
C LYS A 98 11.92 -23.39 5.53
N SER A 99 12.91 -22.93 6.28
CA SER A 99 13.50 -23.70 7.40
C SER A 99 12.49 -24.03 8.52
N LYS A 100 11.40 -23.27 8.62
CA LYS A 100 10.27 -23.49 9.54
C LYS A 100 9.14 -24.32 8.94
N ASN A 101 9.34 -24.89 7.75
CA ASN A 101 8.34 -25.66 7.01
C ASN A 101 7.03 -24.89 6.74
N ALA A 102 7.09 -23.56 6.71
CA ALA A 102 5.91 -22.73 6.48
C ALA A 102 5.32 -22.95 5.07
N LYS A 103 4.04 -22.62 4.91
CA LYS A 103 3.32 -22.75 3.63
C LYS A 103 3.56 -21.49 2.80
N ILE A 104 4.47 -21.58 1.83
CA ILE A 104 4.93 -20.42 1.06
C ILE A 104 4.14 -20.26 -0.25
N VAL A 105 3.72 -19.03 -0.53
CA VAL A 105 3.15 -18.59 -1.81
C VAL A 105 4.00 -17.43 -2.33
N ILE A 106 4.34 -17.44 -3.61
CA ILE A 106 5.15 -16.39 -4.24
C ILE A 106 4.31 -15.50 -5.16
N ILE A 107 4.49 -14.19 -5.11
CA ILE A 107 3.96 -13.20 -6.05
C ILE A 107 5.14 -12.40 -6.61
N ALA A 108 5.46 -12.57 -7.90
CA ALA A 108 6.60 -11.91 -8.54
C ALA A 108 6.42 -11.82 -10.06
N SER A 109 7.18 -10.94 -10.71
CA SER A 109 7.21 -10.90 -12.18
C SER A 109 8.27 -11.82 -12.79
N ALA A 110 9.41 -11.94 -12.13
CA ALA A 110 10.58 -12.69 -12.57
C ALA A 110 11.46 -13.04 -11.36
N GLY A 111 12.71 -13.43 -11.59
CA GLY A 111 13.77 -13.44 -10.57
C GLY A 111 13.78 -14.65 -9.64
N LYS A 112 14.65 -14.57 -8.64
CA LYS A 112 15.04 -15.71 -7.79
C LYS A 112 13.88 -16.29 -7.00
N LEU A 113 12.91 -15.49 -6.57
CA LEU A 113 11.71 -16.00 -5.91
C LEU A 113 10.90 -16.96 -6.80
N LEU A 114 10.79 -16.71 -8.12
CA LEU A 114 10.09 -17.64 -9.02
C LEU A 114 10.89 -18.91 -9.28
N GLU A 115 12.22 -18.82 -9.32
CA GLU A 115 13.10 -20.00 -9.40
C GLU A 115 12.90 -20.88 -8.15
N LEU A 116 12.98 -20.29 -6.96
CA LEU A 116 12.74 -20.99 -5.70
C LEU A 116 11.34 -21.60 -5.64
N ALA A 117 10.32 -20.90 -6.13
CA ALA A 117 8.96 -21.44 -6.19
C ALA A 117 8.90 -22.72 -7.02
N LYS A 118 9.55 -22.74 -8.20
CA LYS A 118 9.60 -23.92 -9.07
C LYS A 118 10.43 -25.05 -8.46
N GLU A 119 11.61 -24.74 -7.93
CA GLU A 119 12.51 -25.72 -7.29
C GLU A 119 11.85 -26.42 -6.10
N ASN A 120 11.05 -25.70 -5.31
CA ASN A 120 10.42 -26.23 -4.10
C ASN A 120 8.94 -26.59 -4.30
N ASN A 121 8.44 -26.53 -5.54
CA ASN A 121 7.03 -26.77 -5.89
C ASN A 121 6.04 -25.94 -5.05
N TRP A 122 6.38 -24.69 -4.76
CA TRP A 122 5.48 -23.75 -4.08
C TRP A 122 4.49 -23.14 -5.07
N PRO A 123 3.23 -22.91 -4.67
CA PRO A 123 2.29 -22.16 -5.49
C PRO A 123 2.80 -20.73 -5.71
N TYR A 124 2.62 -20.20 -6.93
CA TYR A 124 3.06 -18.85 -7.27
C TYR A 124 2.09 -18.15 -8.23
N ILE A 125 2.16 -16.82 -8.23
CA ILE A 125 1.44 -15.94 -9.15
C ILE A 125 2.47 -15.09 -9.89
N ILE A 126 2.41 -15.14 -11.22
CA ILE A 126 3.22 -14.28 -12.07
C ILE A 126 2.42 -13.01 -12.39
N VAL A 127 3.02 -11.84 -12.15
CA VAL A 127 2.43 -10.53 -12.48
C VAL A 127 3.25 -9.81 -13.56
N PRO A 128 2.67 -8.93 -14.39
CA PRO A 128 3.39 -8.25 -15.47
C PRO A 128 4.62 -7.49 -14.97
N GLY A 129 5.76 -7.72 -15.62
CA GLY A 129 7.03 -7.03 -15.36
C GLY A 129 7.25 -5.80 -16.24
N GLY A 130 8.38 -5.14 -16.08
CA GLY A 130 8.87 -4.08 -17.00
C GLY A 130 8.65 -2.64 -16.52
N GLU A 131 7.96 -2.44 -15.41
CA GLU A 131 7.63 -1.10 -14.91
C GLU A 131 8.22 -0.81 -13.52
N GLN A 132 8.08 0.43 -13.04
CA GLN A 132 8.49 0.81 -11.69
C GLN A 132 7.62 0.09 -10.63
N PRO A 133 8.20 -0.66 -9.67
CA PRO A 133 7.43 -1.44 -8.70
C PRO A 133 6.38 -0.64 -7.92
N ARG A 134 6.68 0.62 -7.58
CA ARG A 134 5.79 1.52 -6.84
C ARG A 134 4.47 1.83 -7.57
N ALA A 135 4.50 1.76 -8.90
CA ALA A 135 3.38 2.04 -9.78
C ALA A 135 2.57 0.77 -10.15
N MET A 136 3.02 -0.40 -9.71
CA MET A 136 2.41 -1.72 -9.99
C MET A 136 1.61 -2.25 -8.79
N LEU A 137 1.10 -1.35 -7.94
CA LEU A 137 0.39 -1.74 -6.72
C LEU A 137 -0.84 -2.58 -7.04
N GLY A 138 -1.57 -2.28 -8.11
CA GLY A 138 -2.79 -3.01 -8.50
C GLY A 138 -2.55 -4.51 -8.55
N TYR A 139 -1.42 -4.93 -9.13
CA TYR A 139 -1.02 -6.34 -9.11
C TYR A 139 -0.70 -6.83 -7.70
N SER A 140 0.25 -6.19 -7.01
CA SER A 140 0.72 -6.66 -5.70
C SER A 140 -0.41 -6.77 -4.67
N LEU A 141 -1.30 -5.78 -4.61
CA LEU A 141 -2.40 -5.71 -3.66
C LEU A 141 -3.45 -6.77 -3.97
N ILE A 142 -3.94 -6.81 -5.21
CA ILE A 142 -5.06 -7.70 -5.58
C ILE A 142 -4.66 -9.17 -5.48
N GLN A 143 -3.40 -9.53 -5.78
CA GLN A 143 -2.94 -10.91 -5.62
C GLN A 143 -3.01 -11.40 -4.16
N HIS A 144 -2.81 -10.54 -3.16
CA HIS A 144 -2.99 -10.94 -1.76
C HIS A 144 -4.44 -11.36 -1.48
N PHE A 145 -5.44 -10.66 -2.02
CA PHE A 145 -6.85 -11.05 -1.85
C PHE A 145 -7.14 -12.42 -2.47
N TYR A 146 -6.62 -12.70 -3.67
CA TYR A 146 -6.79 -14.01 -4.31
C TYR A 146 -6.08 -15.13 -3.57
N VAL A 147 -4.90 -14.88 -3.00
CA VAL A 147 -4.23 -15.86 -2.13
C VAL A 147 -5.08 -16.13 -0.89
N LEU A 148 -5.54 -15.09 -0.18
CA LEU A 148 -6.38 -15.27 1.01
C LEU A 148 -7.68 -16.03 0.68
N LYS A 149 -8.33 -15.72 -0.45
CA LYS A 149 -9.50 -16.44 -0.95
C LYS A 149 -9.20 -17.90 -1.24
N ALA A 150 -8.12 -18.20 -1.96
CA ALA A 150 -7.74 -19.57 -2.32
C ALA A 150 -7.47 -20.44 -1.08
N PHE A 151 -7.00 -19.84 0.01
CA PHE A 151 -6.81 -20.50 1.29
C PHE A 151 -8.08 -20.56 2.17
N GLY A 152 -9.18 -19.94 1.74
CA GLY A 152 -10.46 -19.93 2.48
C GLY A 152 -10.48 -18.97 3.67
N LEU A 153 -9.58 -17.99 3.69
CA LEU A 153 -9.42 -17.04 4.79
C LEU A 153 -10.35 -15.83 4.65
N ILE A 154 -10.78 -15.53 3.42
CA ILE A 154 -11.78 -14.52 3.10
C ILE A 154 -12.71 -15.05 2.00
N ASP A 155 -13.89 -14.44 1.86
CA ASP A 155 -14.82 -14.71 0.76
C ASP A 155 -14.43 -13.98 -0.55
N ASN A 156 -15.26 -14.11 -1.58
CA ASN A 156 -15.06 -13.45 -2.88
C ASN A 156 -15.71 -12.06 -2.99
N GLN A 157 -16.22 -11.46 -1.91
CA GLN A 157 -16.92 -10.17 -1.99
C GLN A 157 -16.01 -9.03 -2.46
N PHE A 158 -14.70 -9.15 -2.23
CA PHE A 158 -13.72 -8.18 -2.68
C PHE A 158 -13.71 -7.98 -4.20
N GLU A 159 -14.12 -8.99 -4.99
CA GLU A 159 -14.17 -8.87 -6.46
C GLU A 159 -15.18 -7.80 -6.90
N ASN A 160 -16.35 -7.75 -6.26
CA ASN A 160 -17.36 -6.73 -6.53
C ASN A 160 -16.88 -5.33 -6.13
N SER A 161 -16.14 -5.23 -5.02
CA SER A 161 -15.54 -3.97 -4.58
C SER A 161 -14.49 -3.44 -5.56
N ILE A 162 -13.70 -4.32 -6.17
CA ILE A 162 -12.72 -3.93 -7.20
C ILE A 162 -13.42 -3.46 -8.46
N LEU A 163 -14.46 -4.18 -8.91
CA LEU A 163 -15.25 -3.77 -10.09
C LEU A 163 -15.93 -2.41 -9.89
N GLU A 164 -16.50 -2.17 -8.70
CA GLU A 164 -17.05 -0.86 -8.34
C GLU A 164 -15.96 0.23 -8.36
N ALA A 165 -14.76 -0.06 -7.86
CA ALA A 165 -13.67 0.91 -7.86
C ALA A 165 -13.23 1.28 -9.27
N ILE A 166 -13.11 0.29 -10.15
CA ILE A 166 -12.82 0.49 -11.58
C ILE A 166 -13.87 1.40 -12.19
N GLU A 167 -15.16 1.11 -12.00
CA GLU A 167 -16.26 1.91 -12.55
C GLU A 167 -16.20 3.37 -12.06
N ILE A 168 -15.99 3.59 -10.76
CA ILE A 168 -15.89 4.94 -10.18
C ILE A 168 -14.67 5.68 -10.75
N ILE A 169 -13.50 5.03 -10.80
CA ILE A 169 -12.27 5.67 -11.27
C ILE A 169 -12.38 6.05 -12.75
N GLU A 170 -12.90 5.16 -13.60
CA GLU A 170 -13.09 5.44 -15.03
C GLU A 170 -14.13 6.54 -15.25
N LYS A 171 -15.26 6.49 -14.53
CA LYS A 171 -16.31 7.50 -14.64
C LYS A 171 -15.87 8.88 -14.17
N GLU A 172 -15.06 8.95 -13.12
CA GLU A 172 -14.65 10.21 -12.48
C GLU A 172 -13.23 10.65 -12.86
N GLU A 173 -12.59 10.06 -13.87
CA GLU A 173 -11.16 10.27 -14.18
C GLU A 173 -10.78 11.76 -14.26
N SER A 174 -11.57 12.58 -14.98
CA SER A 174 -11.33 14.03 -15.06
C SER A 174 -11.43 14.71 -13.69
N ALA A 175 -12.48 14.40 -12.93
CA ALA A 175 -12.72 15.02 -11.62
C ALA A 175 -11.63 14.62 -10.60
N ILE A 176 -11.13 13.38 -10.67
CA ILE A 176 -10.00 12.92 -9.85
C ILE A 176 -8.75 13.72 -10.18
N LYS A 177 -8.43 13.87 -11.47
CA LYS A 177 -7.26 14.65 -11.92
C LYS A 177 -7.38 16.12 -11.54
N ASP A 178 -8.54 16.73 -11.73
CA ASP A 178 -8.77 18.14 -11.38
C ASP A 178 -8.62 18.37 -9.87
N ASN A 179 -9.22 17.50 -9.06
CA ASN A 179 -9.04 17.54 -7.61
C ASN A 179 -7.56 17.35 -7.22
N ALA A 180 -6.89 16.36 -7.81
CA ALA A 180 -5.48 16.11 -7.55
C ALA A 180 -4.59 17.31 -7.90
N ARG A 181 -4.87 18.04 -8.99
CA ARG A 181 -4.15 19.28 -9.33
C ARG A 181 -4.36 20.38 -8.29
N VAL A 182 -5.60 20.58 -7.84
CA VAL A 182 -5.92 21.56 -6.80
C VAL A 182 -5.18 21.24 -5.51
N VAL A 183 -5.23 19.98 -5.06
CA VAL A 183 -4.56 19.55 -3.83
C VAL A 183 -3.04 19.66 -3.97
N ALA A 184 -2.46 19.25 -5.09
CA ALA A 184 -1.02 19.41 -5.34
C ALA A 184 -0.59 20.87 -5.31
N GLY A 185 -1.36 21.78 -5.93
CA GLY A 185 -1.09 23.22 -5.89
C GLY A 185 -1.18 23.81 -4.48
N GLN A 186 -2.10 23.33 -3.64
CA GLN A 186 -2.15 23.74 -2.24
C GLN A 186 -0.95 23.19 -1.44
N MET A 187 -0.51 21.98 -1.74
CA MET A 187 0.63 21.33 -1.08
C MET A 187 2.01 21.87 -1.51
N TYR A 188 2.10 22.50 -2.68
CA TYR A 188 3.35 23.04 -3.21
C TYR A 188 4.00 24.03 -2.24
N GLU A 189 5.32 23.94 -2.06
CA GLU A 189 6.11 24.70 -1.08
C GLU A 189 5.77 24.49 0.40
N HIS A 190 4.90 23.53 0.73
CA HIS A 190 4.56 23.15 2.10
C HIS A 190 5.05 21.74 2.42
N THR A 191 5.30 21.47 3.70
CA THR A 191 5.64 20.13 4.20
C THR A 191 4.35 19.40 4.60
N PRO A 192 3.98 18.29 3.92
CA PRO A 192 2.74 17.59 4.24
C PRO A 192 2.83 16.79 5.54
N VAL A 193 1.73 16.79 6.29
CA VAL A 193 1.43 15.80 7.31
C VAL A 193 0.12 15.10 6.98
N ILE A 194 0.19 13.78 6.85
CA ILE A 194 -0.96 12.96 6.44
C ILE A 194 -1.62 12.33 7.66
N TYR A 195 -2.88 12.66 7.91
CA TYR A 195 -3.70 12.01 8.93
C TYR A 195 -4.69 11.03 8.32
N SER A 196 -4.77 9.85 8.91
CA SER A 196 -5.73 8.82 8.53
C SER A 196 -6.38 8.19 9.75
N ASN A 197 -7.37 7.36 9.49
CA ASN A 197 -7.90 6.42 10.47
C ASN A 197 -7.12 5.09 10.34
N PRO A 198 -7.27 4.14 11.29
CA PRO A 198 -6.48 2.91 11.27
C PRO A 198 -6.73 2.07 10.01
N SER A 199 -7.98 2.04 9.54
CA SER A 199 -8.38 1.36 8.30
C SER A 199 -7.73 1.93 7.03
N LEU A 200 -7.30 3.20 7.06
CA LEU A 200 -6.66 3.88 5.93
C LEU A 200 -5.16 4.12 6.14
N GLU A 201 -4.56 3.62 7.23
CA GLU A 201 -3.14 3.82 7.52
C GLU A 201 -2.24 3.33 6.38
N GLY A 202 -2.56 2.18 5.79
CA GLY A 202 -1.82 1.66 4.63
C GLY A 202 -1.86 2.63 3.44
N ILE A 203 -2.94 3.38 3.28
CA ILE A 203 -3.08 4.37 2.20
C ILE A 203 -2.27 5.62 2.52
N ALA A 204 -2.28 6.07 3.78
CA ALA A 204 -1.44 7.19 4.22
C ALA A 204 0.06 6.87 4.08
N ILE A 205 0.49 5.65 4.45
CA ILE A 205 1.87 5.20 4.25
C ILE A 205 2.21 5.18 2.77
N ARG A 206 1.34 4.63 1.91
CA ARG A 206 1.56 4.62 0.46
C ARG A 206 1.69 6.05 -0.08
N PHE A 207 0.77 6.93 0.30
CA PHE A 207 0.79 8.30 -0.19
C PHE A 207 2.08 9.02 0.20
N ARG A 208 2.54 8.85 1.45
CA ARG A 208 3.86 9.31 1.88
C ARG A 208 4.98 8.76 1.01
N GLN A 209 4.98 7.45 0.72
CA GLN A 209 5.98 6.83 -0.17
C GLN A 209 5.94 7.45 -1.57
N GLN A 210 4.76 7.69 -2.14
CA GLN A 210 4.64 8.33 -3.46
C GLN A 210 5.11 9.78 -3.47
N ILE A 211 4.83 10.57 -2.43
CA ILE A 211 5.37 11.94 -2.31
C ILE A 211 6.90 11.91 -2.25
N ASN A 212 7.47 11.01 -1.44
CA ASN A 212 8.92 10.84 -1.33
C ASN A 212 9.55 10.42 -2.68
N GLU A 213 8.97 9.41 -3.34
CA GLU A 213 9.57 8.80 -4.53
C GLU A 213 9.25 9.54 -5.83
N ASN A 214 8.09 10.16 -5.99
CA ASN A 214 7.72 10.85 -7.24
C ASN A 214 8.08 12.34 -7.14
N SER A 215 7.75 13.00 -6.04
CA SER A 215 7.89 14.46 -5.90
C SER A 215 9.21 14.90 -5.24
N LYS A 216 10.01 13.95 -4.73
CA LYS A 216 11.27 14.18 -4.00
C LYS A 216 11.11 15.05 -2.75
N MET A 217 9.94 14.98 -2.12
CA MET A 217 9.60 15.73 -0.93
C MET A 217 9.53 14.81 0.28
N LEU A 218 10.01 15.27 1.43
CA LEU A 218 9.77 14.57 2.69
C LEU A 218 8.39 14.93 3.26
N CYS A 219 7.71 13.92 3.80
CA CYS A 219 6.50 14.10 4.59
C CYS A 219 6.37 13.01 5.66
N TRP A 220 5.47 13.21 6.62
CA TRP A 220 5.14 12.18 7.62
C TRP A 220 3.64 11.89 7.66
N HIS A 221 3.28 10.85 8.40
CA HIS A 221 1.90 10.46 8.60
C HIS A 221 1.68 10.05 10.05
N ALA A 222 0.45 10.21 10.52
CA ALA A 222 0.00 9.72 11.83
C ALA A 222 -1.46 9.27 11.76
N VAL A 223 -1.86 8.45 12.74
CA VAL A 223 -3.15 7.75 12.72
C VAL A 223 -4.00 8.17 13.91
N ILE A 224 -5.25 8.53 13.67
CA ILE A 224 -6.25 8.75 14.72
C ILE A 224 -6.77 7.38 15.20
N PRO A 225 -6.85 7.09 16.52
CA PRO A 225 -6.75 8.02 17.64
C PRO A 225 -5.36 8.22 18.24
N GLU A 226 -4.36 7.40 17.90
CA GLU A 226 -3.04 7.43 18.54
C GLU A 226 -2.38 8.82 18.45
N MET A 227 -2.47 9.48 17.29
CA MET A 227 -1.94 10.83 17.09
C MET A 227 -2.53 11.88 18.05
N ASN A 228 -3.74 11.64 18.58
CA ASN A 228 -4.35 12.54 19.56
C ASN A 228 -3.68 12.47 20.94
N HIS A 229 -2.95 11.39 21.23
CA HIS A 229 -2.29 11.19 22.52
C HIS A 229 -0.87 11.76 22.55
N ASN A 230 -0.28 12.09 21.39
CA ASN A 230 1.10 12.55 21.29
C ASN A 230 1.22 13.80 20.39
N GLU A 231 0.92 13.68 19.10
CA GLU A 231 1.18 14.70 18.09
C GLU A 231 0.27 15.92 18.21
N LEU A 232 -0.96 15.76 18.71
CA LEU A 232 -1.87 16.88 18.94
C LEU A 232 -1.27 17.96 19.86
N VAL A 233 -0.43 17.57 20.83
CA VAL A 233 0.30 18.51 21.70
C VAL A 233 1.35 19.30 20.90
N GLY A 234 2.00 18.66 19.92
CA GLY A 234 3.01 19.29 19.06
C GLY A 234 2.47 20.48 18.26
N TRP A 235 1.18 20.47 17.91
CA TRP A 235 0.53 21.60 17.23
C TRP A 235 0.54 22.90 18.04
N ALA A 236 0.78 22.86 19.35
CA ALA A 236 0.96 24.07 20.14
C ALA A 236 2.06 24.99 19.58
N GLY A 237 3.10 24.42 18.93
CA GLY A 237 4.19 25.17 18.30
C GLY A 237 3.77 25.98 17.07
N GLY A 238 2.79 25.51 16.29
CA GLY A 238 2.32 26.14 15.05
C GLY A 238 3.36 26.23 13.93
N ASN A 239 2.95 26.01 12.69
CA ASN A 239 3.82 26.21 11.53
C ASN A 239 3.00 26.34 10.25
N ASP A 240 2.97 27.54 9.69
CA ASP A 240 2.28 27.83 8.42
C ASP A 240 2.90 27.13 7.21
N LYS A 241 4.13 26.61 7.33
CA LYS A 241 4.75 25.79 6.27
C LYS A 241 4.28 24.34 6.28
N ILE A 242 3.49 23.91 7.26
CA ILE A 242 2.93 22.56 7.31
C ILE A 242 1.54 22.56 6.69
N VAL A 243 1.27 21.66 5.76
CA VAL A 243 -0.07 21.41 5.22
C VAL A 243 -0.62 20.10 5.76
N VAL A 244 -1.81 20.13 6.35
CA VAL A 244 -2.46 18.91 6.87
C VAL A 244 -3.31 18.28 5.79
N ILE A 245 -3.10 16.99 5.52
CA ILE A 245 -3.95 16.19 4.63
C ILE A 245 -4.69 15.15 5.46
N LYS A 246 -6.00 15.25 5.57
CA LYS A 246 -6.84 14.23 6.20
C LYS A 246 -7.46 13.33 5.13
N LEU A 247 -7.10 12.05 5.13
CA LEU A 247 -7.81 11.01 4.39
C LEU A 247 -9.07 10.60 5.17
N LYS A 248 -10.25 10.67 4.54
CA LYS A 248 -11.56 10.44 5.17
C LYS A 248 -12.31 9.31 4.50
N THR A 249 -13.04 8.57 5.31
CA THR A 249 -13.98 7.50 4.94
C THR A 249 -15.22 7.67 5.80
N ASP A 250 -16.40 7.40 5.25
CA ASP A 250 -17.66 7.34 5.99
C ASP A 250 -17.88 5.97 6.68
N LEU A 251 -16.97 5.01 6.50
CA LEU A 251 -17.00 3.67 7.09
C LEU A 251 -16.18 3.57 8.39
N GLU A 252 -15.81 4.71 8.99
CA GLU A 252 -15.04 4.74 10.23
C GLU A 252 -15.90 4.56 11.49
N TYR A 253 -15.25 4.15 12.58
CA TYR A 253 -15.89 4.17 13.89
C TYR A 253 -16.24 5.61 14.29
N TYR A 254 -17.49 5.86 14.70
CA TYR A 254 -18.02 7.22 14.91
C TYR A 254 -17.15 8.10 15.83
N ARG A 255 -16.48 7.52 16.85
CA ARG A 255 -15.61 8.30 17.75
C ARG A 255 -14.36 8.81 17.06
N THR A 256 -13.85 8.12 16.05
CA THR A 256 -12.69 8.56 15.27
C THR A 256 -13.05 9.81 14.47
N SER A 257 -14.25 9.84 13.87
CA SER A 257 -14.79 11.04 13.22
C SER A 257 -14.92 12.21 14.21
N LYS A 258 -15.48 11.97 15.41
CA LYS A 258 -15.59 13.01 16.46
C LYS A 258 -14.25 13.53 16.98
N ARG A 259 -13.21 12.70 16.95
CA ARG A 259 -11.85 13.16 17.26
C ARG A 259 -11.34 14.11 16.21
N TRP A 260 -11.58 13.85 14.93
CA TRP A 260 -11.23 14.78 13.88
C TRP A 260 -12.02 16.08 13.95
N ASP A 261 -13.33 16.03 14.24
CA ASP A 261 -14.16 17.22 14.48
C ASP A 261 -13.56 18.14 15.56
N PHE A 262 -12.95 17.57 16.60
CA PHE A 262 -12.23 18.32 17.63
C PHE A 262 -10.84 18.78 17.19
N CYS A 263 -10.06 17.91 16.53
CA CYS A 263 -8.68 18.22 16.15
C CYS A 263 -8.60 19.31 15.08
N LYS A 264 -9.52 19.29 14.10
CA LYS A 264 -9.52 20.23 12.98
C LYS A 264 -9.44 21.69 13.44
N PRO A 265 -10.35 22.23 14.26
CA PRO A 265 -10.27 23.63 14.70
C PRO A 265 -9.03 23.94 15.54
N VAL A 266 -8.53 22.96 16.32
CA VAL A 266 -7.26 23.13 17.06
C VAL A 266 -6.10 23.34 16.11
N ILE A 267 -6.02 22.53 15.05
CA ILE A 267 -4.96 22.59 14.04
C ILE A 267 -5.12 23.82 13.13
N GLU A 268 -6.34 24.21 12.75
CA GLU A 268 -6.60 25.41 11.93
C GLU A 268 -6.11 26.69 12.60
N SER A 269 -6.07 26.71 13.95
CA SER A 269 -5.47 27.83 14.69
C SER A 269 -3.93 27.88 14.64
N LYS A 270 -3.28 26.86 14.04
CA LYS A 270 -1.83 26.59 14.10
C LYS A 270 -1.17 26.39 12.74
N THR A 271 -1.96 26.23 11.67
CA THR A 271 -1.51 26.28 10.29
C THR A 271 -2.61 26.84 9.39
N LYS A 272 -2.19 27.43 8.27
CA LYS A 272 -3.07 28.01 7.24
C LYS A 272 -3.79 26.99 6.38
N GLN A 273 -3.33 25.74 6.32
CA GLN A 273 -3.84 24.78 5.34
C GLN A 273 -4.19 23.42 5.93
N ILE A 274 -5.48 23.08 5.84
CA ILE A 274 -5.99 21.74 6.06
C ILE A 274 -6.81 21.33 4.84
N ILE A 275 -6.48 20.18 4.28
CA ILE A 275 -7.14 19.59 3.12
C ILE A 275 -7.76 18.27 3.54
N GLU A 276 -9.05 18.11 3.30
CA GLU A 276 -9.77 16.87 3.58
C GLU A 276 -10.08 16.14 2.26
N ILE A 277 -9.52 14.95 2.09
CA ILE A 277 -9.74 14.10 0.92
C ILE A 277 -10.74 13.01 1.31
N ASN A 278 -11.95 13.09 0.76
CA ASN A 278 -13.01 12.11 1.01
C ASN A 278 -12.90 10.96 0.01
N ALA A 279 -12.91 9.74 0.53
CA ALA A 279 -12.98 8.55 -0.28
C ALA A 279 -14.37 8.37 -0.91
N LYS A 280 -14.45 7.61 -2.01
CA LYS A 280 -15.70 7.30 -2.71
C LYS A 280 -15.86 5.80 -2.93
N GLY A 281 -17.10 5.32 -2.82
CA GLY A 281 -17.48 3.92 -3.01
C GLY A 281 -18.15 3.29 -1.79
N LYS A 282 -18.81 2.15 -1.98
CA LYS A 282 -19.63 1.51 -0.93
C LYS A 282 -18.83 0.68 0.07
N SER A 283 -17.65 0.21 -0.31
CA SER A 283 -16.81 -0.64 0.54
C SER A 283 -15.48 0.04 0.86
N LEU A 284 -14.85 -0.39 1.96
CA LEU A 284 -13.53 0.12 2.34
C LEU A 284 -12.46 -0.18 1.27
N LEU A 285 -12.54 -1.33 0.59
CA LEU A 285 -11.64 -1.64 -0.52
C LEU A 285 -11.89 -0.72 -1.72
N THR A 286 -13.15 -0.46 -2.07
CA THR A 286 -13.51 0.50 -3.13
C THR A 286 -12.92 1.88 -2.83
N GLN A 287 -13.16 2.36 -1.60
CA GLN A 287 -12.68 3.64 -1.10
C GLN A 287 -11.16 3.73 -1.07
N ALA A 288 -10.48 2.67 -0.66
CA ALA A 288 -9.03 2.59 -0.66
C ALA A 288 -8.46 2.70 -2.09
N LEU A 289 -9.00 1.96 -3.05
CA LEU A 289 -8.56 1.99 -4.45
C LEU A 289 -8.80 3.35 -5.10
N TYR A 290 -9.94 3.99 -4.80
CA TYR A 290 -10.21 5.37 -5.22
C TYR A 290 -9.16 6.35 -4.67
N LEU A 291 -8.90 6.31 -3.36
CA LEU A 291 -7.91 7.17 -2.72
C LEU A 291 -6.52 6.94 -3.29
N ILE A 292 -6.11 5.69 -3.48
CA ILE A 292 -4.82 5.33 -4.08
C ILE A 292 -4.65 6.05 -5.43
N HIS A 293 -5.63 5.92 -6.32
CA HIS A 293 -5.55 6.54 -7.64
C HIS A 293 -5.47 8.07 -7.57
N LEU A 294 -6.29 8.70 -6.73
CA LEU A 294 -6.27 10.15 -6.53
C LEU A 294 -4.93 10.62 -5.93
N THR A 295 -4.42 9.94 -4.91
CA THR A 295 -3.16 10.31 -4.25
C THR A 295 -1.92 10.08 -5.12
N ASP A 296 -1.95 9.07 -5.98
CA ASP A 296 -0.89 8.84 -6.97
C ASP A 296 -0.84 10.03 -7.96
N TRP A 297 -1.99 10.53 -8.44
CA TRP A 297 -2.06 11.76 -9.25
C TRP A 297 -1.54 13.00 -8.51
N ILE A 298 -1.89 13.17 -7.22
CA ILE A 298 -1.36 14.29 -6.41
C ILE A 298 0.17 14.25 -6.40
N SER A 299 0.77 13.08 -6.15
CA SER A 299 2.22 12.93 -6.10
C SER A 299 2.90 13.25 -7.45
N LEU A 300 2.24 12.92 -8.57
CA LEU A 300 2.75 13.24 -9.90
C LEU A 300 2.69 14.75 -10.15
N TYR A 301 1.57 15.40 -9.86
CA TYR A 301 1.45 16.84 -10.06
C TYR A 301 2.37 17.65 -9.13
N LEU A 302 2.66 17.14 -7.93
CA LEU A 302 3.71 17.71 -7.08
C LEU A 302 5.11 17.56 -7.69
N ALA A 303 5.40 16.45 -8.37
CA ALA A 303 6.66 16.28 -9.09
C ALA A 303 6.79 17.30 -10.24
N ASP A 304 5.69 17.52 -10.98
CA ASP A 304 5.63 18.52 -12.04
C ASP A 304 5.86 19.94 -11.48
N LEU A 305 5.20 20.30 -10.38
CA LEU A 305 5.37 21.61 -9.71
C LEU A 305 6.77 21.82 -9.14
N ASN A 306 7.42 20.75 -8.66
CA ASN A 306 8.79 20.80 -8.15
C ASN A 306 9.85 20.72 -9.27
N GLU A 307 9.44 20.57 -10.53
CA GLU A 307 10.34 20.42 -11.68
C GLU A 307 11.32 19.23 -11.55
N VAL A 308 10.85 18.11 -10.97
CA VAL A 308 11.66 16.89 -10.76
C VAL A 308 11.15 15.71 -11.57
N ASP A 309 12.05 14.78 -11.92
CA ASP A 309 11.67 13.56 -12.63
C ASP A 309 11.02 12.53 -11.66
N PRO A 310 9.73 12.17 -11.86
CA PRO A 310 9.04 11.20 -11.02
C PRO A 310 9.48 9.75 -11.24
N ILE A 311 10.28 9.45 -12.26
CA ILE A 311 10.80 8.10 -12.55
C ILE A 311 12.14 7.88 -11.83
N GLU A 312 13.01 8.90 -11.83
CA GLU A 312 14.37 8.86 -11.30
C GLU A 312 14.44 8.32 -9.86
N VAL A 313 15.34 7.36 -9.59
CA VAL A 313 15.55 6.76 -8.26
C VAL A 313 17.01 6.31 -8.06
N ASN A 314 17.97 7.01 -8.67
CA ASN A 314 19.37 6.61 -8.74
C ASN A 314 20.03 6.47 -7.37
N VAL A 315 19.60 7.25 -6.37
CA VAL A 315 20.08 7.12 -4.98
C VAL A 315 19.80 5.71 -4.45
N ILE A 316 18.63 5.13 -4.74
CA ILE A 316 18.29 3.75 -4.33
C ILE A 316 19.13 2.73 -5.10
N SER A 317 19.32 2.94 -6.42
CA SER A 317 20.18 2.07 -7.24
C SER A 317 21.64 2.08 -6.76
N SER A 318 22.13 3.24 -6.32
CA SER A 318 23.47 3.42 -5.77
C SER A 318 23.62 2.69 -4.43
N LEU A 319 22.63 2.78 -3.55
CA LEU A 319 22.59 2.01 -2.30
C LEU A 319 22.61 0.50 -2.57
N LYS A 320 21.77 0.00 -3.47
CA LYS A 320 21.74 -1.43 -3.84
C LYS A 320 23.07 -1.92 -4.39
N SER A 321 23.70 -1.11 -5.25
CA SER A 321 25.04 -1.44 -5.78
C SER A 321 26.06 -1.52 -4.64
N LYS A 322 26.03 -0.57 -3.70
CA LYS A 322 26.93 -0.56 -2.55
C LYS A 322 26.74 -1.77 -1.64
N LEU A 323 25.50 -2.16 -1.37
CA LEU A 323 25.19 -3.34 -0.55
C LEU A 323 25.64 -4.63 -1.23
N SER A 324 25.56 -4.74 -2.56
CA SER A 324 26.04 -5.93 -3.29
C SER A 324 27.56 -6.16 -3.20
N GLU A 325 28.34 -5.15 -2.80
CA GLU A 325 29.78 -5.28 -2.53
C GLU A 325 30.07 -5.92 -1.18
N LEU A 326 29.12 -5.90 -0.24
CA LEU A 326 29.21 -6.51 1.08
C LEU A 326 28.89 -8.00 0.93
N LYS A 327 29.89 -8.80 0.53
CA LYS A 327 29.83 -10.26 0.59
C LYS A 327 30.26 -10.78 1.94
#